data_AF-A0A6M0G2V5-F1
#
_entry.id   AF-A0A6M0G2V5-F1
#
_cell.length_a   1.000
_cell.length_b   1.000
_cell.length_c   1.000
_cell.angle_alpha   90.00
_cell.angle_beta   90.00
_cell.angle_gamma   90.00
#
_symmetry.space_group_name_H-M   'P 1'
#
loop_
_entity.id
_entity.type
_entity.pdbx_description
1 polymer ?
#
loop_
_entity_poly.entity_id
_entity_poly.type
_entity_poly.pdbx_seq_one_letter_code
_entity_poly.pdbx_strand_id
1 'polypeptide(L)'
;MKLQRTTLILLVSAILLGGFVYFYEIQGAPRREAAKIARQPIFTFAEDEIQSVIIHTDDENWQFERLSKPELGWQMKQPKNTQANDAAVSFLLNLLAQGESDRTISVTADKLKEYGLDKPAATIEVELKGEKVHQLALGKPDFNKSFLYAQADASEQKSEDLSVLLVPIDFEYAVNRPLSEWEESQEEADASEESTTAE
;
A
#
# COMPACT_ATOMS: atom_id res chain seq x y z
N MET A 1 32.00 44.70 -35.40
CA MET A 1 31.35 45.48 -34.32
C MET A 1 32.00 45.11 -33.00
N LYS A 2 32.48 46.06 -32.19
CA LYS A 2 33.04 45.79 -30.85
C LYS A 2 31.86 45.63 -29.88
N LEU A 3 31.64 44.41 -29.39
CA LEU A 3 30.62 44.15 -28.37
C LEU A 3 31.03 44.82 -27.05
N GLN A 4 30.10 45.52 -26.42
CA GLN A 4 30.36 46.18 -25.14
C GLN A 4 30.43 45.12 -24.03
N ARG A 5 31.27 45.37 -23.01
CA ARG A 5 31.50 44.43 -21.89
C ARG A 5 30.20 44.01 -21.20
N THR A 6 29.25 44.93 -21.09
CA THR A 6 27.91 44.69 -20.53
C THR A 6 27.11 43.67 -21.32
N THR A 7 27.18 43.74 -22.67
CA THR A 7 26.53 42.75 -23.55
C THR A 7 27.13 41.36 -23.37
N LEU A 8 28.44 41.28 -23.13
CA LEU A 8 29.14 40.02 -22.93
C LEU A 8 28.78 39.37 -21.59
N ILE A 9 28.65 40.17 -20.52
CA ILE A 9 28.18 39.70 -19.20
C ILE A 9 26.74 39.16 -19.31
N LEU A 10 25.85 39.89 -19.99
CA LEU A 10 24.46 39.48 -20.16
C LEU A 10 24.36 38.16 -20.94
N LEU A 11 25.18 38.01 -21.99
CA LEU A 11 25.25 36.76 -22.77
C LEU A 11 25.70 35.56 -21.93
N VAL A 12 26.75 35.72 -21.12
CA VAL A 12 27.22 34.65 -20.23
C VAL A 12 26.16 34.30 -19.18
N SER A 13 25.49 35.31 -18.61
CA SER A 13 24.42 35.10 -17.64
C SER A 13 23.22 34.39 -18.26
N ALA A 14 22.87 34.73 -19.50
CA ALA A 14 21.80 34.06 -20.25
C ALA A 14 22.15 32.60 -20.57
N ILE A 15 23.40 32.30 -20.90
CA ILE A 15 23.87 30.92 -21.12
C ILE A 15 23.87 30.12 -19.82
N LEU A 16 24.31 30.71 -18.70
CA LEU A 16 24.30 30.06 -17.39
C LEU A 16 22.87 29.75 -16.92
N LEU A 17 21.96 30.72 -17.01
CA LEU A 17 20.55 30.52 -16.68
C LEU A 17 19.89 29.52 -17.62
N GLY A 18 20.14 29.63 -18.93
CA GLY A 18 19.64 28.69 -19.93
C GLY A 18 20.13 27.25 -19.71
N GLY A 19 21.41 27.07 -19.37
CA GLY A 19 21.98 25.77 -19.04
C GLY A 19 21.44 25.20 -17.72
N PHE A 20 21.24 26.05 -16.70
CA PHE A 20 20.64 25.66 -15.43
C PHE A 20 19.18 25.19 -15.62
N VAL A 21 18.37 25.97 -16.33
CA VAL A 21 16.99 25.63 -16.67
C VAL A 21 16.94 24.36 -17.54
N TYR A 22 17.79 24.25 -18.56
CA TYR A 22 17.87 23.05 -19.38
C TYR A 22 18.18 21.79 -18.56
N PHE A 23 19.14 21.87 -17.63
CA PHE A 23 19.50 20.73 -16.79
C PHE A 23 18.38 20.36 -15.79
N TYR A 24 17.76 21.36 -15.16
CA TYR A 24 16.70 21.13 -14.17
C TYR A 24 15.34 20.76 -14.78
N GLU A 25 14.90 21.43 -15.84
CA GLU A 25 13.60 21.19 -16.47
C GLU A 25 13.65 20.05 -17.49
N ILE A 26 14.61 20.01 -18.43
CA ILE A 26 14.57 19.04 -19.53
C ILE A 26 15.12 17.66 -19.14
N GLN A 27 16.14 17.59 -18.28
CA GLN A 27 16.68 16.30 -17.80
C GLN A 27 15.99 15.80 -16.52
N GLY A 28 15.47 16.70 -15.68
CA GLY A 28 14.80 16.35 -14.43
C GLY A 28 13.33 15.94 -14.57
N ALA A 29 12.58 16.58 -15.48
CA ALA A 29 11.15 16.28 -15.68
C ALA A 29 10.84 14.84 -16.14
N PRO A 30 11.54 14.23 -17.12
CA PRO A 30 11.19 12.88 -17.58
C PRO A 30 11.40 11.82 -16.50
N ARG A 31 12.33 12.02 -15.55
CA ARG A 31 12.57 11.10 -14.43
C ARG A 31 11.48 11.18 -13.36
N ARG A 32 10.89 12.36 -13.15
CA ARG A 32 9.79 12.58 -12.19
C ARG A 32 8.45 12.12 -12.78
N GLU A 33 8.21 12.35 -14.06
CA GLU A 33 7.02 11.84 -14.76
C GLU A 33 7.08 10.32 -14.88
N ALA A 34 8.24 9.74 -15.24
CA ALA A 34 8.41 8.28 -15.23
C ALA A 34 8.25 7.67 -13.82
N ALA A 35 8.73 8.34 -12.76
CA ALA A 35 8.53 7.89 -11.39
C ALA A 35 7.05 8.00 -10.92
N LYS A 36 6.32 9.02 -11.37
CA LYS A 36 4.88 9.18 -11.09
C LYS A 36 3.99 8.25 -11.92
N ILE A 37 4.42 7.88 -13.12
CA ILE A 37 3.72 6.89 -13.97
C ILE A 37 4.00 5.47 -13.46
N ALA A 38 5.17 5.22 -12.87
CA ALA A 38 5.53 3.93 -12.30
C ALA A 38 4.73 3.59 -11.04
N ARG A 39 4.45 4.58 -10.17
CA ARG A 39 3.79 4.33 -8.89
C ARG A 39 2.35 4.79 -8.87
N GLN A 40 1.43 3.83 -8.99
CA GLN A 40 -0.01 4.07 -8.89
C GLN A 40 -0.52 3.54 -7.55
N PRO A 41 -1.42 4.27 -6.87
CA PRO A 41 -2.00 3.78 -5.62
C PRO A 41 -2.74 2.46 -5.86
N ILE A 42 -2.61 1.51 -4.93
CA ILE A 42 -3.29 0.21 -5.01
C ILE A 42 -4.80 0.42 -4.85
N PHE A 43 -5.18 1.26 -3.88
CA PHE A 43 -6.55 1.67 -3.62
C PHE A 43 -6.65 3.19 -3.45
N THR A 44 -7.88 3.72 -3.52
CA THR A 44 -8.13 5.18 -3.45
C THR A 44 -8.95 5.60 -2.22
N PHE A 45 -9.27 4.66 -1.34
CA PHE A 45 -9.94 4.93 -0.07
C PHE A 45 -8.94 5.43 0.99
N ALA A 46 -9.46 6.12 2.00
CA ALA A 46 -8.68 6.52 3.16
C ALA A 46 -8.72 5.45 4.27
N GLU A 47 -7.69 5.41 5.11
CA GLU A 47 -7.59 4.44 6.22
C GLU A 47 -8.77 4.56 7.21
N ASP A 48 -9.26 5.78 7.45
CA ASP A 48 -10.36 6.03 8.37
C ASP A 48 -11.72 5.57 7.81
N GLU A 49 -11.80 5.30 6.51
CA GLU A 49 -12.99 4.71 5.87
C GLU A 49 -13.10 3.21 6.14
N ILE A 50 -12.01 2.53 6.51
CA ILE A 50 -11.98 1.09 6.73
C ILE A 50 -12.71 0.73 8.04
N GLN A 51 -13.66 -0.21 7.95
CA GLN A 51 -14.46 -0.71 9.08
C GLN A 51 -14.10 -2.14 9.47
N SER A 52 -13.82 -2.98 8.49
CA SER A 52 -13.45 -4.38 8.70
C SER A 52 -12.33 -4.77 7.75
N VAL A 53 -11.42 -5.62 8.22
CA VAL A 53 -10.40 -6.25 7.40
C VAL A 53 -10.39 -7.74 7.70
N ILE A 54 -10.42 -8.55 6.63
CA ILE A 54 -10.30 -9.99 6.70
C ILE A 54 -9.06 -10.43 5.93
N ILE A 55 -8.21 -11.24 6.55
CA ILE A 55 -7.05 -11.84 5.91
C ILE A 55 -7.30 -13.34 5.80
N HIS A 56 -7.34 -13.84 4.58
CA HIS A 56 -7.43 -15.26 4.26
C HIS A 56 -6.05 -15.78 3.89
N THR A 57 -5.55 -16.76 4.63
CA THR A 57 -4.35 -17.53 4.27
C THR A 57 -4.70 -19.01 4.15
N ASP A 58 -3.76 -19.85 3.70
CA ASP A 58 -3.96 -21.31 3.65
C ASP A 58 -4.15 -21.91 5.06
N ASP A 59 -3.59 -21.28 6.10
CA ASP A 59 -3.58 -21.79 7.46
C ASP A 59 -4.82 -21.35 8.25
N GLU A 60 -5.17 -20.06 8.21
CA GLU A 60 -6.21 -19.49 9.07
C GLU A 60 -6.78 -18.17 8.50
N ASN A 61 -7.98 -17.83 8.97
CA ASN A 61 -8.63 -16.55 8.68
C ASN A 61 -8.52 -15.60 9.87
N TRP A 62 -8.19 -14.36 9.58
CA TRP A 62 -8.05 -13.29 10.55
C TRP A 62 -9.12 -12.25 10.27
N GLN A 63 -9.91 -11.89 11.27
CA GLN A 63 -10.96 -10.88 11.11
C GLN A 63 -10.76 -9.80 12.15
N PHE A 64 -10.66 -8.56 11.68
CA PHE A 64 -10.50 -7.36 12.50
C PHE A 64 -11.64 -6.39 12.21
N GLU A 65 -12.26 -5.88 13.27
CA GLU A 65 -13.33 -4.89 13.18
C GLU A 65 -12.97 -3.66 14.00
N ARG A 66 -13.21 -2.48 13.42
CA ARG A 66 -13.02 -1.22 14.12
C ARG A 66 -14.07 -1.10 15.22
N LEU A 67 -13.64 -0.77 16.43
CA LEU A 67 -14.58 -0.53 17.52
C LEU A 67 -15.37 0.76 17.32
N SER A 68 -16.56 0.84 17.92
CA SER A 68 -17.53 1.93 17.68
C SER A 68 -16.97 3.32 18.00
N LYS A 69 -15.97 3.40 18.87
CA LYS A 69 -15.19 4.61 19.11
C LYS A 69 -13.77 4.37 18.60
N PRO A 70 -13.23 5.24 17.70
CA PRO A 70 -11.89 5.07 17.15
C PRO A 70 -10.78 5.01 18.21
N GLU A 71 -10.96 5.68 19.35
CA GLU A 71 -10.03 5.66 20.50
C GLU A 71 -9.91 4.30 21.19
N LEU A 72 -10.87 3.40 20.97
CA LEU A 72 -10.82 2.03 21.48
C LEU A 72 -10.05 1.09 20.56
N GLY A 73 -9.60 1.56 19.39
CA GLY A 73 -8.80 0.75 18.48
C GLY A 73 -9.57 -0.34 17.75
N TRP A 74 -8.91 -1.46 17.53
CA TRP A 74 -9.41 -2.59 16.75
C TRP A 74 -9.65 -3.85 17.59
N GLN A 75 -10.71 -4.58 17.24
CA GLN A 75 -11.03 -5.86 17.84
C GLN A 75 -10.74 -6.97 16.85
N MET A 76 -9.96 -7.97 17.26
CA MET A 76 -9.88 -9.24 16.55
C MET A 76 -11.13 -10.06 16.89
N LYS A 77 -11.82 -10.57 15.86
CA LYS A 77 -12.95 -11.49 15.97
C LYS A 77 -12.55 -12.94 15.71
N GLN A 78 -11.57 -13.12 14.81
CA GLN A 78 -11.00 -14.42 14.47
C GLN A 78 -9.48 -14.32 14.37
N PRO A 79 -8.73 -15.35 14.81
CA PRO A 79 -9.24 -16.63 15.35
C PRO A 79 -9.69 -16.57 16.82
N LYS A 80 -9.32 -15.52 17.54
CA LYS A 80 -9.78 -15.25 18.91
C LYS A 80 -10.55 -13.94 18.97
N ASN A 81 -11.53 -13.88 19.85
CA ASN A 81 -12.24 -12.64 20.14
C ASN A 81 -11.50 -11.86 21.23
N THR A 82 -10.50 -11.06 20.84
CA THR A 82 -9.65 -10.26 21.76
C THR A 82 -9.31 -8.90 21.17
N GLN A 83 -8.91 -7.95 22.02
CA GLN A 83 -8.39 -6.67 21.55
C GLN A 83 -7.18 -6.90 20.64
N ALA A 84 -7.17 -6.24 19.49
CA ALA A 84 -6.08 -6.35 18.54
C ALA A 84 -4.95 -5.38 18.89
N ASN A 85 -3.74 -5.71 18.47
CA ASN A 85 -2.62 -4.79 18.52
C ASN A 85 -2.85 -3.66 17.50
N ASP A 86 -3.10 -2.45 17.99
CA ASP A 86 -3.40 -1.30 17.14
C ASP A 86 -2.25 -0.97 16.17
N ALA A 87 -0.99 -1.11 16.60
CA ALA A 87 0.16 -0.86 15.72
C ALA A 87 0.24 -1.89 14.57
N ALA A 88 -0.07 -3.15 14.85
CA ALA A 88 -0.13 -4.21 13.85
C ALA A 88 -1.22 -3.96 12.81
N VAL A 89 -2.42 -3.61 13.28
CA VAL A 89 -3.55 -3.32 12.40
C VAL A 89 -3.27 -2.06 11.59
N SER A 90 -2.84 -0.95 12.23
CA SER A 90 -2.48 0.29 11.52
C SER A 90 -1.39 0.09 10.47
N PHE A 91 -0.41 -0.78 10.70
CA PHE A 91 0.57 -1.11 9.66
C PHE A 91 -0.08 -1.67 8.40
N LEU A 92 -0.99 -2.65 8.54
CA LEU A 92 -1.71 -3.23 7.41
C LEU A 92 -2.63 -2.19 6.73
N LEU A 93 -3.37 -1.40 7.51
CA LEU A 93 -4.26 -0.38 6.95
C LEU A 93 -3.48 0.69 6.17
N ASN A 94 -2.31 1.08 6.68
CA ASN A 94 -1.42 2.01 5.99
C ASN A 94 -0.94 1.44 4.65
N LEU A 95 -0.52 0.17 4.62
CA LEU A 95 -0.15 -0.50 3.37
C LEU A 95 -1.30 -0.53 2.36
N LEU A 96 -2.54 -0.72 2.81
CA LEU A 96 -3.71 -0.73 1.93
C LEU A 96 -4.07 0.68 1.41
N ALA A 97 -4.08 1.68 2.29
CA ALA A 97 -4.53 3.04 1.97
C ALA A 97 -3.46 3.89 1.28
N GLN A 98 -2.18 3.67 1.57
CA GLN A 98 -1.05 4.45 1.06
C GLN A 98 -0.13 3.63 0.15
N GLY A 99 -0.35 2.33 0.05
CA GLY A 99 0.44 1.45 -0.80
C GLY A 99 0.32 1.83 -2.27
N GLU A 100 1.46 1.82 -2.95
CA GLU A 100 1.57 2.06 -4.37
C GLU A 100 2.09 0.79 -5.05
N SER A 101 1.53 0.46 -6.21
CA SER A 101 2.13 -0.53 -7.08
C SER A 101 3.35 0.06 -7.77
N ASP A 102 4.49 -0.63 -7.75
CA ASP A 102 5.70 -0.22 -8.48
C ASP A 102 5.53 -0.36 -10.01
N ARG A 103 4.67 -1.28 -10.43
CA ARG A 103 4.34 -1.51 -11.82
C ARG A 103 3.06 -2.31 -11.96
N THR A 104 2.26 -1.97 -12.96
CA THR A 104 1.14 -2.79 -13.44
C THR A 104 1.53 -3.56 -14.71
N ILE A 105 1.13 -4.82 -14.78
CA ILE A 105 1.35 -5.73 -15.90
C ILE A 105 -0.02 -6.20 -16.40
N SER A 106 -0.26 -6.07 -17.69
CA SER A 106 -1.44 -6.63 -18.35
C SER A 106 -1.18 -8.10 -18.67
N VAL A 107 -2.01 -9.01 -18.19
CA VAL A 107 -1.86 -10.45 -18.37
C VAL A 107 -3.17 -11.09 -18.77
N THR A 108 -3.12 -12.15 -19.56
CA THR A 108 -4.29 -12.95 -19.88
C THR A 108 -4.60 -13.92 -18.73
N ALA A 109 -5.87 -14.32 -18.59
CA ALA A 109 -6.33 -15.15 -17.47
C ALA A 109 -5.58 -16.51 -17.34
N ASP A 110 -5.14 -17.09 -18.46
CA ASP A 110 -4.36 -18.34 -18.49
C ASP A 110 -2.96 -18.20 -17.88
N LYS A 111 -2.45 -16.97 -17.77
CA LYS A 111 -1.14 -16.68 -17.20
C LYS A 111 -1.16 -16.32 -15.73
N LEU A 112 -2.33 -16.18 -15.08
CA LEU A 112 -2.40 -15.86 -13.64
C LEU A 112 -1.62 -16.85 -12.77
N LYS A 113 -1.58 -18.12 -13.19
CA LYS A 113 -0.79 -19.16 -12.53
C LYS A 113 0.71 -18.88 -12.53
N GLU A 114 1.22 -18.20 -13.55
CA GLU A 114 2.63 -17.78 -13.59
C GLU A 114 2.95 -16.73 -12.52
N TYR A 115 1.95 -16.09 -11.93
CA TYR A 115 2.08 -15.07 -10.88
C TYR A 115 1.59 -15.56 -9.51
N GLY A 116 1.12 -16.81 -9.40
CA GLY A 116 0.54 -17.36 -8.17
C GLY A 116 -0.81 -16.73 -7.80
N LEU A 117 -1.55 -16.22 -8.79
CA LEU A 117 -2.85 -15.58 -8.59
C LEU A 117 -4.03 -16.51 -8.94
N ASP A 118 -3.76 -17.70 -9.45
CA ASP A 118 -4.78 -18.78 -9.56
C ASP A 118 -5.13 -19.37 -8.19
N LYS A 119 -4.14 -19.41 -7.30
CA LYS A 119 -4.25 -19.74 -5.87
C LYS A 119 -3.39 -18.74 -5.08
N PRO A 120 -3.97 -17.59 -4.72
CA PRO A 120 -3.26 -16.56 -3.96
C PRO A 120 -2.70 -17.13 -2.65
N ALA A 121 -1.49 -16.72 -2.29
CA ALA A 121 -0.87 -17.07 -1.00
C ALA A 121 -1.63 -16.46 0.18
N ALA A 122 -2.21 -15.27 -0.03
CA ALA A 122 -3.14 -14.66 0.89
C ALA A 122 -4.15 -13.78 0.12
N THR A 123 -5.31 -13.55 0.69
CA THR A 123 -6.30 -12.60 0.18
C THR A 123 -6.75 -11.69 1.30
N ILE A 124 -6.68 -10.38 1.08
CA ILE A 124 -7.12 -9.36 2.03
C ILE A 124 -8.43 -8.78 1.53
N GLU A 125 -9.47 -8.82 2.35
CA GLU A 125 -10.75 -8.18 2.10
C GLU A 125 -10.91 -6.97 3.03
N VAL A 126 -11.38 -5.86 2.49
CA VAL A 126 -11.50 -4.58 3.18
C VAL A 126 -12.92 -4.08 3.00
N GLU A 127 -13.64 -3.94 4.10
CA GLU A 127 -14.98 -3.35 4.09
C GLU A 127 -14.90 -1.88 4.53
N LEU A 128 -15.42 -0.99 3.68
CA LEU A 128 -15.45 0.45 3.94
C LEU A 128 -16.79 0.89 4.57
N LYS A 129 -16.80 2.11 5.14
CA LYS A 129 -18.01 2.83 5.52
C LYS A 129 -18.94 2.94 4.29
N GLY A 130 -20.03 2.17 4.28
CA GLY A 130 -20.99 2.13 3.17
C GLY A 130 -21.02 0.81 2.38
N GLU A 131 -20.57 -0.30 2.98
CA GLU A 131 -20.71 -1.68 2.47
C GLU A 131 -19.97 -1.95 1.14
N LYS A 132 -19.05 -1.07 0.73
CA LYS A 132 -18.16 -1.36 -0.39
C LYS A 132 -17.03 -2.27 0.11
N VAL A 133 -16.92 -3.44 -0.51
CA VAL A 133 -15.85 -4.41 -0.24
C VAL A 133 -14.80 -4.31 -1.34
N HIS A 134 -13.55 -4.12 -0.93
CA HIS A 134 -12.38 -4.20 -1.78
C HIS A 134 -11.61 -5.48 -1.48
N GLN A 135 -10.94 -6.04 -2.49
CA GLN A 135 -10.16 -7.27 -2.33
C GLN A 135 -8.78 -7.11 -2.94
N LEU A 136 -7.75 -7.55 -2.20
CA LEU A 136 -6.38 -7.67 -2.67
C LEU A 136 -5.91 -9.12 -2.57
N ALA A 137 -5.80 -9.81 -3.70
CA ALA A 137 -5.22 -11.13 -3.79
C ALA A 137 -3.69 -11.02 -3.93
N LEU A 138 -2.94 -11.65 -3.04
CA LEU A 138 -1.48 -11.67 -3.03
C LEU A 138 -0.98 -12.98 -3.63
N GLY A 139 -0.22 -12.86 -4.72
CA GLY A 139 0.44 -13.96 -5.40
C GLY A 139 1.87 -14.18 -4.87
N LYS A 140 2.73 -14.73 -5.73
CA LYS A 140 4.10 -15.04 -5.34
C LYS A 140 5.02 -13.81 -5.37
N PRO A 141 6.18 -13.85 -4.70
CA PRO A 141 7.21 -12.84 -4.84
C PRO A 141 7.80 -12.78 -6.25
N ASP A 142 8.29 -11.60 -6.62
CA ASP A 142 9.12 -11.42 -7.79
C ASP A 142 10.52 -12.05 -7.59
N PHE A 143 11.36 -12.01 -8.63
CA PHE A 143 12.62 -12.75 -8.64
C PHE A 143 13.60 -12.31 -7.52
N ASN A 144 13.62 -11.01 -7.19
CA ASN A 144 14.53 -10.47 -6.18
C ASN A 144 13.86 -10.34 -4.80
N LYS A 145 12.58 -10.73 -4.66
CA LYS A 145 11.77 -10.65 -3.44
C LYS A 145 11.62 -9.22 -2.89
N SER A 146 11.56 -8.23 -3.77
CA SER A 146 11.25 -6.85 -3.38
C SER A 146 9.76 -6.55 -3.45
N PHE A 147 9.03 -7.32 -4.28
CA PHE A 147 7.61 -7.13 -4.50
C PHE A 147 6.86 -8.45 -4.56
N LEU A 148 5.57 -8.40 -4.28
CA LEU A 148 4.62 -9.47 -4.58
C LEU A 148 3.83 -9.12 -5.84
N TYR A 149 3.51 -10.12 -6.64
CA TYR A 149 2.44 -9.97 -7.62
C TYR A 149 1.10 -9.93 -6.88
N ALA A 150 0.18 -9.07 -7.29
CA ALA A 150 -1.14 -8.95 -6.67
C ALA A 150 -2.22 -8.62 -7.70
N GLN A 151 -3.47 -8.89 -7.34
CA GLN A 151 -4.65 -8.44 -8.08
C GLN A 151 -5.62 -7.73 -7.14
N ALA A 152 -6.02 -6.52 -7.51
CA ALA A 152 -7.01 -5.73 -6.79
C ALA A 152 -8.37 -5.80 -7.49
N ASP A 153 -9.45 -6.03 -6.73
CA ASP A 153 -10.84 -6.05 -7.20
C ASP A 153 -11.09 -6.90 -8.46
N ALA A 154 -10.48 -8.10 -8.48
CA ALA A 154 -10.48 -9.04 -9.61
C ALA A 154 -11.87 -9.34 -10.19
N SER A 155 -12.90 -9.41 -9.33
CA SER A 155 -14.28 -9.74 -9.71
C SER A 155 -14.96 -8.63 -10.54
N GLU A 156 -14.53 -7.37 -10.38
CA GLU A 156 -15.06 -6.23 -11.12
C GLU A 156 -14.43 -6.08 -12.51
N GLN A 157 -13.24 -6.66 -12.71
CA GLN A 157 -12.46 -6.58 -13.95
C GLN A 157 -12.88 -7.70 -14.93
N LYS A 158 -14.04 -7.53 -15.58
CA LYS A 158 -14.51 -8.43 -16.65
C LYS A 158 -13.82 -8.13 -17.99
N SER A 159 -12.49 -8.15 -18.00
CA SER A 159 -11.64 -7.85 -19.16
C SER A 159 -10.89 -9.10 -19.63
N GLU A 160 -10.63 -9.22 -20.95
CA GLU A 160 -9.79 -10.30 -21.49
C GLU A 160 -8.35 -10.24 -20.95
N ASP A 161 -7.90 -9.01 -20.68
CA ASP A 161 -6.63 -8.71 -20.04
C ASP A 161 -6.86 -8.23 -18.60
N LEU A 162 -6.26 -8.95 -17.65
CA LEU A 162 -6.30 -8.67 -16.21
C LEU A 162 -5.07 -7.85 -15.81
N SER A 163 -5.27 -6.94 -14.85
CA SER A 163 -4.18 -6.13 -14.32
C SER A 163 -3.53 -6.84 -13.12
N VAL A 164 -2.25 -7.16 -13.25
CA VAL A 164 -1.41 -7.66 -12.15
C VAL A 164 -0.51 -6.54 -11.66
N LEU A 165 -0.60 -6.24 -10.38
CA LEU A 165 0.17 -5.22 -9.68
C LEU A 165 1.44 -5.83 -9.08
N LEU A 166 2.52 -5.05 -9.01
CA LEU A 166 3.66 -5.35 -8.13
C LEU A 166 3.51 -4.51 -6.86
N VAL A 167 3.18 -5.13 -5.74
CA VAL A 167 2.97 -4.46 -4.44
C VAL A 167 4.16 -4.72 -3.51
N PRO A 168 4.45 -3.84 -2.53
CA PRO A 168 5.58 -4.01 -1.61
C PRO A 168 5.59 -5.38 -0.93
N ILE A 169 6.78 -5.93 -0.71
CA ILE A 169 6.96 -7.20 0.04
C ILE A 169 6.41 -7.13 1.48
N ASP A 170 6.20 -5.92 2.00
CA ASP A 170 5.61 -5.67 3.32
C ASP A 170 4.22 -6.31 3.50
N PHE A 171 3.49 -6.52 2.42
CA PHE A 171 2.25 -7.28 2.45
C PHE A 171 2.47 -8.75 2.85
N GLU A 172 3.59 -9.38 2.46
CA GLU A 172 3.96 -10.73 2.88
C GLU A 172 4.19 -10.78 4.40
N TYR A 173 4.87 -9.77 4.95
CA TYR A 173 5.11 -9.66 6.40
C TYR A 173 3.81 -9.41 7.16
N ALA A 174 2.92 -8.58 6.63
CA ALA A 174 1.63 -8.32 7.26
C ALA A 174 0.80 -9.60 7.37
N VAL A 175 0.61 -10.35 6.28
CA VAL A 175 -0.29 -11.52 6.28
C VAL A 175 0.28 -12.75 6.98
N ASN A 176 1.62 -12.86 7.09
CA ASN A 176 2.28 -13.98 7.77
C ASN A 176 2.68 -13.67 9.23
N ARG A 177 2.23 -12.53 9.76
CA ARG A 177 2.48 -12.13 11.16
C ARG A 177 1.88 -13.16 12.13
N PRO A 178 2.62 -13.60 13.16
CA PRO A 178 2.11 -14.60 14.11
C PRO A 178 0.96 -14.05 14.96
N LEU A 179 0.07 -14.93 15.43
CA LEU A 179 -1.12 -14.58 16.24
C LEU A 179 -0.79 -13.63 17.39
N SER A 180 0.28 -13.89 18.14
CA SER A 180 0.66 -13.08 19.30
C SER A 180 1.01 -11.63 18.96
N GLU A 181 1.44 -11.34 17.73
CA GLU A 181 1.72 -9.96 17.30
C GLU A 181 0.46 -9.22 16.82
N TRP A 182 -0.64 -9.93 16.65
CA TRP A 182 -1.95 -9.35 16.39
C TRP A 182 -2.77 -9.11 17.67
N GLU A 183 -2.35 -9.68 18.79
CA GLU A 183 -2.98 -9.50 20.11
C GLU A 183 -2.37 -8.27 20.81
N GLU A 184 -3.19 -7.52 21.53
CA GLU A 184 -2.73 -6.42 22.38
C GLU A 184 -1.59 -6.88 23.32
N SER A 185 -0.54 -6.06 23.44
CA SER A 185 0.58 -6.42 24.30
C SER A 185 0.22 -6.24 25.78
N GLN A 186 0.83 -7.04 26.67
CA GLN A 186 0.57 -6.94 28.12
C GLN A 186 0.91 -5.55 28.69
N GLU A 187 1.91 -4.87 28.13
CA GLU A 187 2.29 -3.51 28.54
C GLU A 187 1.23 -2.46 28.17
N GLU A 188 0.55 -2.63 27.02
CA GLU A 188 -0.55 -1.76 26.59
C GLU A 188 -1.84 -2.03 27.40
N ALA A 189 -2.11 -3.31 27.68
CA ALA A 189 -3.23 -3.72 28.53
C ALA A 189 -3.13 -3.13 29.95
N ASP A 190 -1.96 -3.23 30.60
CA ASP A 190 -1.76 -2.67 31.95
C ASP A 190 -1.89 -1.13 31.97
N ALA A 191 -1.42 -0.44 30.93
CA ALA A 191 -1.52 1.03 30.83
C ALA A 191 -2.95 1.54 30.61
N SER A 192 -3.78 0.78 29.91
CA SER A 192 -5.20 1.12 29.68
C SER A 192 -6.05 0.91 30.94
N GLU A 193 -5.78 -0.13 31.73
CA GLU A 193 -6.44 -0.37 33.02
C GLU A 193 -6.14 0.72 34.07
N GLU A 194 -4.89 1.18 34.15
CA GLU A 194 -4.52 2.30 35.05
C GLU A 194 -5.22 3.61 34.68
N SER A 195 -5.38 3.88 33.37
CA SER A 195 -6.00 5.11 32.87
C SER A 195 -7.52 5.16 33.11
N THR A 196 -8.21 4.01 33.09
CA THR A 196 -9.65 3.93 33.36
C THR A 196 -10.03 4.00 34.84
N THR A 197 -9.07 3.73 35.75
CA THR A 197 -9.31 3.76 37.20
C THR A 197 -9.07 5.15 37.82
N ALA A 198 -8.46 6.07 37.07
CA ALA A 198 -8.06 7.40 37.53
C ALA A 198 -9.10 8.52 37.27
N GLU A 199 -10.28 8.20 36.73
CA GLU A 199 -11.39 9.14 36.43
C GLU A 199 -12.59 8.94 37.36
#